data_AF-A0A1S1QSC0-F1
#
_entry.id   AF-A0A1S1QSC0-F1
#
_cell.length_a   1.000
_cell.length_b   1.000
_cell.length_c   1.000
_cell.angle_alpha   90.00
_cell.angle_beta   90.00
_cell.angle_gamma   90.00
#
_symmetry.space_group_name_H-M   'P 1'
#
loop_
_entity.id
_entity.type
_entity.pdbx_description
1 polymer ?
#
loop_
_entity_poly.entity_id
_entity_poly.type
_entity_poly.pdbx_seq_one_letter_code
_entity_poly.pdbx_strand_id
1 'polypeptide(L)'
;MPTRSGVPGKAARQVAALVGALLLAAGLAGCGGGGPKDNGLAKASATEVGNRTLDAFRHAESVRVLGRLASGSADNSASSWDLRMAGAGTSGTFTSGKHKIDVVKANADTFIRGDQGYYQEIGESDASALLAGQWVRLTPTQANQYRFLTVEGLALSLTEYLSTLSGTVTPTTFAGRDAVLVKGSGVTLYAAATGDPVPLRIDVVGSDNGRIEFTDYDSATTAKAPEGAVDLGRLG
;
A
#
# COMPACT_ATOMS: atom_id res chain seq x y z
N MET A 1 -73.42 -23.70 24.38
CA MET A 1 -74.39 -24.82 24.50
C MET A 1 -75.24 -24.86 23.24
N PRO A 2 -75.44 -26.02 22.56
CA PRO A 2 -74.65 -27.26 22.60
C PRO A 2 -73.26 -27.00 21.95
N THR A 3 -72.66 -27.63 20.92
CA THR A 3 -72.89 -28.77 19.97
C THR A 3 -71.48 -29.10 19.40
N ARG A 4 -70.97 -30.33 19.18
CA ARG A 4 -71.38 -31.50 18.36
C ARG A 4 -71.56 -31.23 16.85
N SER A 5 -71.12 -32.07 15.91
CA SER A 5 -70.13 -33.18 15.90
C SER A 5 -69.98 -33.73 14.47
N GLY A 6 -68.89 -34.45 14.18
CA GLY A 6 -68.92 -35.58 13.23
C GLY A 6 -68.31 -35.34 11.84
N VAL A 7 -67.46 -36.29 11.43
CA VAL A 7 -66.85 -36.42 10.10
C VAL A 7 -67.57 -37.56 9.35
N PRO A 8 -67.58 -37.58 8.02
CA PRO A 8 -67.12 -38.81 7.37
C PRO A 8 -66.15 -38.54 6.21
N GLY A 9 -65.02 -39.25 6.20
CA GLY A 9 -64.03 -39.17 5.12
C GLY A 9 -64.17 -40.31 4.11
N LYS A 10 -63.79 -40.04 2.86
CA LYS A 10 -63.42 -41.05 1.84
C LYS A 10 -62.14 -40.53 1.17
N ALA A 11 -60.98 -41.16 1.31
CA ALA A 11 -60.60 -42.48 0.78
C ALA A 11 -60.30 -42.47 -0.73
N ALA A 12 -59.11 -41.96 -1.06
CA ALA A 12 -58.12 -42.40 -2.06
C ALA A 12 -58.50 -43.04 -3.42
N ARG A 13 -57.59 -42.82 -4.40
CA ARG A 13 -57.50 -43.42 -5.76
C ARG A 13 -58.46 -42.82 -6.82
N GLN A 14 -58.09 -42.66 -8.10
CA GLN A 14 -56.78 -42.77 -8.78
C GLN A 14 -56.79 -42.10 -10.18
N VAL A 15 -55.58 -41.70 -10.67
CA VAL A 15 -55.15 -41.74 -12.10
C VAL A 15 -55.75 -40.72 -13.09
N ALA A 16 -55.07 -40.60 -14.25
CA ALA A 16 -55.34 -39.83 -15.47
C ALA A 16 -54.82 -38.38 -15.50
N ALA A 17 -53.66 -38.20 -16.14
CA ALA A 17 -53.04 -36.91 -16.40
C ALA A 17 -53.67 -36.17 -17.58
N LEU A 18 -53.48 -34.84 -17.62
CA LEU A 18 -53.51 -34.05 -18.85
C LEU A 18 -52.27 -33.14 -18.90
N VAL A 19 -51.71 -32.99 -20.09
CA VAL A 19 -50.49 -32.21 -20.37
C VAL A 19 -50.85 -30.72 -20.49
N GLY A 20 -50.07 -29.82 -19.87
CA GLY A 20 -50.31 -28.38 -19.97
C GLY A 20 -49.09 -27.52 -19.62
N ALA A 21 -48.67 -26.71 -20.59
CA ALA A 21 -47.75 -25.56 -20.49
C ALA A 21 -46.36 -25.75 -19.86
N LEU A 22 -45.31 -25.58 -20.69
CA LEU A 22 -44.02 -25.09 -20.20
C LEU A 22 -44.18 -23.63 -19.73
N LEU A 23 -43.59 -23.29 -18.58
CA LEU A 23 -43.03 -21.96 -18.37
C LEU A 23 -41.66 -22.09 -17.71
N LEU A 24 -40.61 -21.78 -18.47
CA LEU A 24 -39.22 -21.75 -18.02
C LEU A 24 -38.97 -20.48 -17.20
N ALA A 25 -39.19 -20.55 -15.89
CA ALA A 25 -38.63 -19.59 -14.94
C ALA A 25 -37.14 -19.93 -14.72
N ALA A 26 -36.31 -19.67 -15.73
CA ALA A 26 -34.86 -19.82 -15.63
C ALA A 26 -34.32 -18.86 -14.56
N GLY A 27 -33.38 -19.36 -13.73
CA GLY A 27 -32.95 -18.64 -12.55
C GLY A 27 -32.10 -17.41 -12.86
N LEU A 28 -32.52 -16.25 -12.35
CA LEU A 28 -31.60 -15.16 -12.04
C LEU A 28 -31.11 -15.31 -10.59
N ALA A 29 -30.14 -16.20 -10.40
CA ALA A 29 -29.29 -16.13 -9.23
C ALA A 29 -28.51 -14.80 -9.30
N GLY A 30 -28.85 -13.84 -8.44
CA GLY A 30 -28.26 -12.50 -8.39
C GLY A 30 -26.82 -12.49 -7.86
N CYS A 31 -25.93 -13.21 -8.54
CA CYS A 31 -24.53 -13.35 -8.17
C CYS A 31 -23.68 -12.30 -8.92
N GLY A 32 -23.57 -11.10 -8.38
CA GLY A 32 -22.71 -10.05 -8.89
C GLY A 32 -22.91 -8.71 -8.18
N GLY A 33 -21.84 -7.94 -7.96
CA GLY A 33 -21.90 -6.57 -7.44
C GLY A 33 -21.34 -6.32 -6.04
N GLY A 34 -20.81 -7.34 -5.35
CA GLY A 34 -20.12 -7.18 -4.05
C GLY A 34 -18.69 -6.61 -4.14
N GLY A 35 -18.31 -5.99 -5.26
CA GLY A 35 -16.98 -5.42 -5.48
C GLY A 35 -16.85 -3.98 -4.98
N PRO A 36 -15.62 -3.45 -4.86
CA PRO A 36 -15.39 -2.03 -4.60
C PRO A 36 -16.07 -1.15 -5.66
N LYS A 37 -16.70 -0.05 -5.23
CA LYS A 37 -17.46 0.86 -6.11
C LYS A 37 -16.52 1.74 -6.94
N ASP A 38 -16.90 2.08 -8.17
CA ASP A 38 -16.27 3.16 -8.96
C ASP A 38 -16.19 4.44 -8.13
N ASN A 39 -15.00 5.05 -8.11
CA ASN A 39 -14.72 6.28 -7.36
C ASN A 39 -14.65 7.53 -8.27
N GLY A 40 -14.96 7.38 -9.56
CA GLY A 40 -14.97 8.46 -10.53
C GLY A 40 -13.60 8.95 -11.02
N LEU A 41 -12.47 8.40 -10.59
CA LEU A 41 -11.12 8.84 -11.05
C LEU A 41 -11.00 8.82 -12.57
N ALA A 42 -11.65 7.87 -13.25
CA ALA A 42 -11.70 7.75 -14.71
C ALA A 42 -12.31 8.96 -15.44
N LYS A 43 -12.96 9.89 -14.74
CA LYS A 43 -13.60 11.11 -15.26
C LYS A 43 -12.97 12.40 -14.71
N ALA A 44 -12.00 12.28 -13.80
CA ALA A 44 -11.32 13.40 -13.15
C ALA A 44 -10.29 14.06 -14.09
N SER A 45 -9.85 15.26 -13.73
CA SER A 45 -8.67 15.88 -14.39
C SER A 45 -7.36 15.26 -13.87
N ALA A 46 -6.27 15.34 -14.65
CA ALA A 46 -4.98 14.77 -14.26
C ALA A 46 -4.47 15.28 -12.89
N THR A 47 -4.63 16.58 -12.63
CA THR A 47 -4.32 17.23 -11.35
C THR A 47 -5.23 16.75 -10.22
N GLU A 48 -6.52 16.55 -10.50
CA GLU A 48 -7.48 16.03 -9.52
C GLU A 48 -7.19 14.57 -9.16
N VAL A 49 -6.79 13.72 -10.13
CA VAL A 49 -6.28 12.37 -9.85
C VAL A 49 -5.08 12.46 -8.91
N GLY A 50 -4.06 13.25 -9.24
CA GLY A 50 -2.87 13.42 -8.40
C GLY A 50 -3.21 13.85 -6.97
N ASN A 51 -4.04 14.87 -6.81
CA ASN A 51 -4.45 15.39 -5.50
C ASN A 51 -5.24 14.35 -4.69
N ARG A 52 -6.26 13.71 -5.29
CA ARG A 52 -7.11 12.72 -4.60
C ARG A 52 -6.34 11.45 -4.26
N THR A 53 -5.41 11.03 -5.12
CA THR A 53 -4.52 9.90 -4.86
C THR A 53 -3.58 10.18 -3.70
N LEU A 54 -3.00 11.38 -3.62
CA LEU A 54 -2.13 11.78 -2.52
C LEU A 54 -2.88 11.91 -1.20
N ASP A 55 -4.10 12.46 -1.24
CA ASP A 55 -4.96 12.59 -0.06
C ASP A 55 -5.42 11.21 0.47
N ALA A 56 -5.83 10.29 -0.40
CA ALA A 56 -6.15 8.93 -0.02
C ALA A 56 -4.93 8.16 0.53
N PHE A 57 -3.73 8.41 -0.02
CA PHE A 57 -2.49 7.83 0.52
C PHE A 57 -2.20 8.30 1.96
N ARG A 58 -2.46 9.57 2.29
CA ARG A 58 -2.31 10.11 3.65
C ARG A 58 -3.28 9.50 4.66
N HIS A 59 -4.46 9.09 4.22
CA HIS A 59 -5.53 8.57 5.07
C HIS A 59 -5.58 7.03 5.16
N ALA A 60 -4.73 6.30 4.43
CA ALA A 60 -4.61 4.85 4.54
C ALA A 60 -4.17 4.42 5.96
N GLU A 61 -4.78 3.39 6.54
CA GLU A 61 -4.44 2.91 7.89
C GLU A 61 -3.05 2.28 7.88
N SER A 62 -2.78 1.47 6.85
CA SER A 62 -1.46 0.91 6.60
C SER A 62 -1.22 0.64 5.11
N VAL A 63 0.05 0.48 4.74
CA VAL A 63 0.48 0.18 3.38
C VAL A 63 1.85 -0.48 3.38
N ARG A 64 2.11 -1.36 2.41
CA ARG A 64 3.46 -1.82 2.07
C ARG A 64 3.96 -1.11 0.82
N VAL A 65 5.03 -0.36 1.00
CA VAL A 65 5.74 0.39 -0.05
C VAL A 65 6.97 -0.40 -0.47
N LEU A 66 6.95 -0.89 -1.71
CA LEU A 66 8.09 -1.44 -2.41
C LEU A 66 8.69 -0.35 -3.29
N GLY A 67 10.02 -0.28 -3.41
CA GLY A 67 10.63 0.68 -4.33
C GLY A 67 12.05 0.35 -4.76
N ARG A 68 12.45 0.94 -5.89
CA ARG A 68 13.78 0.83 -6.51
C ARG A 68 14.11 2.14 -7.22
N LEU A 69 15.34 2.61 -7.05
CA LEU A 69 15.98 3.63 -7.88
C LEU A 69 17.12 2.94 -8.65
N ALA A 70 17.03 2.93 -9.97
CA ALA A 70 18.16 2.56 -10.82
C ALA A 70 19.04 3.79 -11.01
N SER A 71 20.29 3.70 -10.55
CA SER A 71 21.27 4.78 -10.70
C SER A 71 21.62 5.02 -12.16
N GLY A 72 21.82 6.29 -12.54
CA GLY A 72 22.36 6.64 -13.86
C GLY A 72 23.83 6.26 -14.08
N SER A 73 24.55 5.83 -13.03
CA SER A 73 25.99 5.52 -13.07
C SER A 73 26.31 4.02 -13.14
N ALA A 74 27.54 3.70 -13.57
CA ALA A 74 28.06 2.34 -13.70
C ALA A 74 28.37 1.64 -12.37
N ASP A 75 28.30 2.36 -11.25
CA ASP A 75 28.71 1.89 -9.92
C ASP A 75 27.68 0.94 -9.27
N ASN A 76 26.52 0.76 -9.92
CA ASN A 76 25.48 -0.22 -9.59
C ASN A 76 24.85 -0.06 -8.19
N SER A 77 24.91 1.16 -7.64
CA SER A 77 24.34 1.58 -6.34
C SER A 77 22.81 1.72 -6.39
N ALA A 78 22.11 0.68 -6.84
CA ALA A 78 20.65 0.66 -6.98
C ALA A 78 19.96 0.62 -5.61
N SER A 79 19.57 1.79 -5.09
CA SER A 79 18.80 1.91 -3.85
C SER A 79 17.44 1.22 -4.00
N SER A 80 17.03 0.47 -2.98
CA SER A 80 15.79 -0.31 -2.98
C SER A 80 15.17 -0.35 -1.58
N TRP A 81 13.87 -0.62 -1.48
CA TRP A 81 13.18 -0.74 -0.20
C TRP A 81 11.95 -1.65 -0.24
N ASP A 82 11.68 -2.28 0.91
CA ASP A 82 10.45 -3.03 1.24
C ASP A 82 10.05 -2.61 2.66
N LEU A 83 9.04 -1.75 2.75
CA LEU A 83 8.63 -1.07 3.99
C LEU A 83 7.15 -1.29 4.24
N ARG A 84 6.77 -1.65 5.46
CA ARG A 84 5.39 -1.54 5.95
C ARG A 84 5.28 -0.23 6.72
N MET A 85 4.28 0.58 6.42
CA MET A 85 4.02 1.88 7.04
C MET A 85 2.60 1.88 7.62
N ALA A 86 2.43 2.51 8.78
CA ALA A 86 1.12 2.73 9.42
C ALA A 86 1.20 4.03 10.25
N GLY A 87 0.62 5.11 9.73
CA GLY A 87 0.78 6.46 10.28
C GLY A 87 2.25 6.87 10.45
N ALA A 88 2.66 7.13 11.70
CA ALA A 88 4.05 7.44 12.07
C ALA A 88 4.95 6.20 12.27
N GLY A 89 4.36 5.00 12.35
CA GLY A 89 5.09 3.74 12.43
C GLY A 89 5.59 3.30 11.06
N THR A 90 6.78 2.72 10.99
CA THR A 90 7.31 2.10 9.77
C THR A 90 8.30 1.00 10.12
N SER A 91 8.31 -0.10 9.38
CA SER A 91 9.30 -1.16 9.55
C SER A 91 9.59 -1.90 8.26
N GLY A 92 10.84 -2.28 8.04
CA GLY A 92 11.23 -3.07 6.88
C GLY A 92 12.71 -2.93 6.61
N THR A 93 13.08 -2.89 5.33
CA THR A 93 14.48 -2.84 4.90
C THR A 93 14.66 -1.89 3.73
N PHE A 94 15.78 -1.17 3.70
CA PHE A 94 16.22 -0.40 2.54
C PHE A 94 17.71 -0.62 2.26
N THR A 95 18.18 -0.24 1.07
CA THR A 95 19.62 -0.19 0.75
C THR A 95 20.13 1.24 0.65
N SER A 96 21.38 1.43 1.09
CA SER A 96 22.13 2.69 0.97
C SER A 96 23.49 2.34 0.35
N GLY A 97 23.72 2.76 -0.90
CA GLY A 97 24.82 2.24 -1.70
C GLY A 97 24.79 0.71 -1.77
N LYS A 98 25.87 0.08 -1.31
CA LYS A 98 26.02 -1.39 -1.21
C LYS A 98 25.43 -2.00 0.06
N HIS A 99 25.05 -1.18 1.04
CA HIS A 99 24.66 -1.62 2.38
C HIS A 99 23.16 -1.94 2.45
N LYS A 100 22.80 -2.94 3.26
CA LYS A 100 21.40 -3.24 3.61
C LYS A 100 21.14 -2.81 5.06
N ILE A 101 20.10 -2.02 5.26
CA ILE A 101 19.68 -1.50 6.56
C ILE A 101 18.29 -2.06 6.86
N ASP A 102 18.15 -2.75 7.99
CA ASP A 102 16.83 -2.99 8.58
C ASP A 102 16.44 -1.74 9.40
N VAL A 103 15.17 -1.33 9.35
CA VAL A 103 14.68 -0.10 9.99
C VAL A 103 13.38 -0.33 10.75
N VAL A 104 13.23 0.34 11.89
CA VAL A 104 11.97 0.53 12.61
C VAL A 104 11.84 1.99 13.05
N LYS A 105 10.76 2.66 12.64
CA LYS A 105 10.28 3.89 13.28
C LYS A 105 9.14 3.55 14.22
N ALA A 106 9.23 4.04 15.45
CA ALA A 106 8.20 3.89 16.47
C ALA A 106 7.97 5.24 17.15
N ASN A 107 6.87 5.91 16.79
CA ASN A 107 6.59 7.29 17.19
C ASN A 107 7.74 8.24 16.76
N ALA A 108 8.36 8.96 17.70
CA ALA A 108 9.50 9.83 17.42
C ALA A 108 10.82 9.07 17.17
N ASP A 109 10.93 7.82 17.65
CA ASP A 109 12.18 7.08 17.62
C ASP A 109 12.43 6.42 16.26
N THR A 110 13.69 6.43 15.83
CA THR A 110 14.17 5.70 14.65
C THR A 110 15.29 4.76 15.06
N PHE A 111 15.06 3.48 14.83
CA PHE A 111 16.00 2.39 15.06
C PHE A 111 16.48 1.84 13.72
N ILE A 112 17.78 1.59 13.63
CA ILE A 112 18.44 1.02 12.45
C ILE A 112 19.29 -0.17 12.85
N ARG A 113 19.48 -1.11 11.92
CA ARG A 113 20.48 -2.17 12.01
C ARG A 113 21.13 -2.33 10.65
N GLY A 114 22.42 -2.00 10.56
CA GLY A 114 23.25 -2.17 9.36
C GLY A 114 24.50 -3.01 9.63
N ASP A 115 25.36 -3.13 8.63
CA ASP A 115 26.73 -3.64 8.79
C ASP A 115 27.72 -2.53 9.19
N GLN A 116 28.97 -2.92 9.48
CA GLN A 116 30.02 -2.01 9.94
C GLN A 116 30.29 -0.84 8.98
N GLY A 117 30.28 -1.07 7.67
CA GLY A 117 30.61 -0.03 6.68
C GLY A 117 29.54 1.06 6.62
N TYR A 118 28.28 0.68 6.77
CA TYR A 118 27.17 1.63 6.90
C TYR A 118 27.30 2.53 8.15
N TYR A 119 27.73 1.97 9.29
CA TYR A 119 28.01 2.79 10.48
C TYR A 119 29.16 3.77 10.25
N GLN A 120 30.18 3.41 9.47
CA GLN A 120 31.26 4.32 9.05
C GLN A 120 30.73 5.43 8.12
N GLU A 121 29.85 5.10 7.16
CA GLU A 121 29.24 6.07 6.24
C GLU A 121 28.37 7.12 6.96
N ILE A 122 27.67 6.76 8.05
CA ILE A 122 26.88 7.72 8.86
C ILE A 122 27.68 8.43 9.97
N GLY A 123 29.01 8.26 10.00
CA GLY A 123 29.92 8.96 10.91
C GLY A 123 30.26 8.24 12.22
N GLU A 124 29.68 7.07 12.50
CA GLU A 124 29.89 6.27 13.71
C GLU A 124 31.15 5.37 13.60
N SER A 125 32.22 5.87 12.97
CA SER A 125 33.40 5.07 12.61
C SER A 125 34.07 4.38 13.80
N ASP A 126 34.26 5.10 14.90
CA ASP A 126 34.96 4.59 16.10
C ASP A 126 34.16 3.48 16.80
N ALA A 127 32.82 3.55 16.76
CA ALA A 127 31.92 2.54 17.31
C ALA A 127 31.50 1.46 16.29
N SER A 128 31.83 1.63 15.01
CA SER A 128 31.26 0.86 13.88
C SER A 128 31.31 -0.66 14.06
N ALA A 129 32.41 -1.20 14.59
CA ALA A 129 32.59 -2.63 14.84
C ALA A 129 31.69 -3.17 15.98
N LEU A 130 31.31 -2.33 16.94
CA LEU A 130 30.42 -2.66 18.06
C LEU A 130 28.94 -2.50 17.68
N LEU A 131 28.63 -1.54 16.80
CA LEU A 131 27.27 -1.28 16.31
C LEU A 131 26.83 -2.27 15.22
N ALA A 132 27.77 -2.88 14.49
CA ALA A 132 27.49 -3.81 13.40
C ALA A 132 26.53 -4.94 13.80
N GLY A 133 25.43 -5.08 13.07
CA GLY A 133 24.40 -6.10 13.33
C GLY A 133 23.55 -5.87 14.59
N GLN A 134 23.80 -4.81 15.37
CA GLN A 134 22.97 -4.44 16.52
C GLN A 134 21.79 -3.56 16.08
N TRP A 135 20.73 -3.54 16.88
CA TRP A 135 19.75 -2.46 16.78
C TRP A 135 20.30 -1.21 17.47
N VAL A 136 20.26 -0.08 16.77
CA VAL A 136 20.81 1.19 17.21
C VAL A 136 19.71 2.26 17.10
N ARG A 137 19.39 2.91 18.23
CA ARG A 137 18.49 4.06 18.30
C ARG A 137 19.28 5.32 17.96
N LEU A 138 18.83 6.02 16.92
CA LEU A 138 19.46 7.25 16.44
C LEU A 138 19.14 8.45 17.35
N THR A 139 20.08 9.40 17.41
CA THR A 139 19.77 10.75 17.91
C THR A 139 18.73 11.42 17.00
N PRO A 140 17.96 12.42 17.49
CA PRO A 140 17.00 13.16 16.65
C PRO A 140 17.62 13.77 15.38
N THR A 141 18.87 14.26 15.49
CA THR A 141 19.64 14.79 14.37
C THR A 141 19.91 13.73 13.30
N GLN A 142 20.38 12.55 13.70
CA GLN A 142 20.61 11.43 12.78
C GLN A 142 19.30 10.85 12.22
N ALA A 143 18.21 10.86 13.00
CA ALA A 143 16.90 10.38 12.59
C ALA A 143 16.23 11.27 11.51
N ASN A 144 16.61 12.56 11.41
CA ASN A 144 16.03 13.52 10.46
C ASN A 144 16.26 13.16 8.98
N GLN A 145 17.33 12.43 8.66
CA GLN A 145 17.52 11.93 7.29
C GLN A 145 16.43 10.90 6.90
N TYR A 146 15.91 10.14 7.89
CA TYR A 146 14.84 9.15 7.73
C TYR A 146 13.43 9.71 7.96
N ARG A 147 13.21 11.01 7.76
CA ARG A 147 11.88 11.64 7.88
C ARG A 147 10.87 11.14 6.82
N PHE A 148 11.35 10.81 5.62
CA PHE A 148 10.54 10.31 4.52
C PHE A 148 10.04 8.86 4.71
N LEU A 149 10.58 8.12 5.69
CA LEU A 149 10.16 6.75 6.03
C LEU A 149 8.90 6.75 6.93
N THR A 150 7.88 7.52 6.56
CA THR A 150 6.54 7.58 7.20
C THR A 150 5.49 7.86 6.12
N VAL A 151 4.19 7.64 6.39
CA VAL A 151 3.13 7.91 5.41
C VAL A 151 3.14 9.39 4.98
N GLU A 152 3.10 10.32 5.93
CA GLU A 152 3.13 11.77 5.62
C GLU A 152 4.48 12.21 5.04
N GLY A 153 5.60 11.67 5.52
CA GLY A 153 6.92 11.99 5.00
C GLY A 153 7.09 11.58 3.53
N LEU A 154 6.56 10.41 3.15
CA LEU A 154 6.54 9.96 1.76
C LEU A 154 5.51 10.75 0.93
N ALA A 155 4.33 11.06 1.48
CA ALA A 155 3.33 11.91 0.80
C ALA A 155 3.92 13.28 0.44
N LEU A 156 4.64 13.92 1.36
CA LEU A 156 5.33 15.18 1.10
C LEU A 156 6.37 15.04 -0.02
N SER A 157 7.18 13.97 -0.02
CA SER A 157 8.14 13.69 -1.10
C SER A 157 7.48 13.37 -2.45
N LEU A 158 6.25 12.83 -2.47
CA LEU A 158 5.49 12.56 -3.69
C LEU A 158 4.77 13.79 -4.26
N THR A 159 4.60 14.85 -3.46
CA THR A 159 3.81 16.03 -3.82
C THR A 159 4.35 16.73 -5.07
N GLU A 160 5.67 16.88 -5.19
CA GLU A 160 6.32 17.49 -6.36
C GLU A 160 6.03 16.71 -7.63
N TYR A 161 6.33 15.40 -7.65
CA TYR A 161 6.11 14.54 -8.81
C TYR A 161 4.64 14.53 -9.26
N LEU A 162 3.70 14.33 -8.34
CA LEU A 162 2.27 14.23 -8.66
C LEU A 162 1.67 15.57 -9.11
N SER A 163 2.26 16.71 -8.73
CA SER A 163 1.84 18.02 -9.24
C SER A 163 2.07 18.21 -10.75
N THR A 164 2.98 17.44 -11.35
CA THR A 164 3.29 17.51 -12.80
C THR A 164 2.31 16.74 -13.69
N LEU A 165 1.35 16.01 -13.11
CA LEU A 165 0.37 15.21 -13.84
C LEU A 165 -0.54 16.09 -14.71
N SER A 166 -0.53 15.80 -16.01
CA SER A 166 -1.07 16.68 -17.05
C SER A 166 -1.60 15.95 -18.30
N GLY A 167 -1.28 14.67 -18.48
CA GLY A 167 -1.75 13.85 -19.60
C GLY A 167 -3.14 13.22 -19.37
N THR A 168 -3.72 12.68 -20.44
CA THR A 168 -5.05 12.04 -20.43
C THR A 168 -5.17 10.94 -19.38
N VAL A 169 -6.19 11.04 -18.52
CA VAL A 169 -6.55 9.99 -17.57
C VAL A 169 -7.10 8.79 -18.34
N THR A 170 -6.43 7.65 -18.22
CA THR A 170 -6.70 6.46 -19.05
C THR A 170 -7.13 5.28 -18.15
N PRO A 171 -8.38 4.81 -18.23
CA PRO A 171 -8.80 3.60 -17.53
C PRO A 171 -7.96 2.38 -17.94
N THR A 172 -7.56 1.56 -16.98
CA THR A 172 -6.68 0.41 -17.17
C THR A 172 -6.87 -0.61 -16.04
N THR A 173 -6.10 -1.69 -16.06
CA THR A 173 -5.92 -2.58 -14.90
C THR A 173 -4.47 -2.57 -14.42
N PHE A 174 -4.27 -2.66 -13.11
CA PHE A 174 -2.95 -2.82 -12.51
C PHE A 174 -3.00 -3.89 -11.41
N ALA A 175 -2.10 -4.89 -11.49
CA ALA A 175 -2.06 -6.04 -10.57
C ALA A 175 -3.43 -6.74 -10.37
N GLY A 176 -4.28 -6.79 -11.40
CA GLY A 176 -5.62 -7.37 -11.35
C GLY A 176 -6.71 -6.49 -10.72
N ARG A 177 -6.40 -5.23 -10.38
CA ARG A 177 -7.35 -4.22 -9.88
C ARG A 177 -7.69 -3.20 -10.96
N ASP A 178 -8.91 -2.66 -10.92
CA ASP A 178 -9.31 -1.52 -11.76
C ASP A 178 -8.55 -0.26 -11.36
N ALA A 179 -7.99 0.43 -12.35
CA ALA A 179 -7.07 1.54 -12.15
C ALA A 179 -7.24 2.64 -13.21
N VAL A 180 -6.66 3.81 -12.94
CA VAL A 180 -6.36 4.82 -13.95
C VAL A 180 -4.86 5.00 -14.09
N LEU A 181 -4.40 5.20 -15.33
CA LEU A 181 -3.06 5.62 -15.68
C LEU A 181 -3.09 7.11 -16.02
N VAL A 182 -2.23 7.90 -15.38
CA VAL A 182 -2.02 9.33 -15.67
C VAL A 182 -0.52 9.58 -15.87
N LYS A 183 -0.17 10.47 -16.80
CA LYS A 183 1.23 10.86 -17.07
C LYS A 183 1.47 12.34 -16.75
N GLY A 184 2.70 12.66 -16.40
CA GLY A 184 3.19 14.02 -16.20
C GLY A 184 4.60 14.19 -16.75
N SER A 185 5.27 15.28 -16.36
CA SER A 185 6.65 15.53 -16.76
C SER A 185 7.61 14.57 -16.04
N GLY A 186 8.04 13.51 -16.72
CA GLY A 186 8.93 12.50 -16.13
C GLY A 186 8.26 11.58 -15.10
N VAL A 187 6.92 11.52 -15.03
CA VAL A 187 6.19 10.66 -14.09
C VAL A 187 5.05 9.89 -14.77
N THR A 188 4.77 8.69 -14.31
CA THR A 188 3.53 7.94 -14.60
C THR A 188 2.94 7.40 -13.29
N LEU A 189 1.71 7.77 -13.00
CA LEU A 189 0.91 7.28 -11.87
C LEU A 189 -0.07 6.21 -12.35
N TYR A 190 -0.16 5.12 -11.58
CA TYR A 190 -1.29 4.20 -11.55
C TYR A 190 -2.00 4.37 -10.20
N ALA A 191 -3.29 4.70 -10.22
CA ALA A 191 -4.13 4.88 -9.03
C ALA A 191 -5.39 4.02 -9.10
N ALA A 192 -5.95 3.61 -7.97
CA ALA A 192 -7.13 2.76 -7.92
C ALA A 192 -8.39 3.48 -8.44
N ALA A 193 -9.12 2.87 -9.37
CA ALA A 193 -10.37 3.41 -9.91
C ALA A 193 -11.62 3.00 -9.10
N THR A 194 -11.46 2.10 -8.14
CA THR A 194 -12.52 1.57 -7.29
C THR A 194 -12.10 1.52 -5.81
N GLY A 195 -13.02 1.82 -4.90
CA GLY A 195 -12.70 2.10 -3.50
C GLY A 195 -11.92 3.41 -3.34
N ASP A 196 -11.09 3.53 -2.31
CA ASP A 196 -10.28 4.73 -2.10
C ASP A 196 -9.22 4.90 -3.22
N PRO A 197 -9.00 6.12 -3.74
CA PRO A 197 -8.21 6.37 -4.96
C PRO A 197 -6.68 6.29 -4.76
N VAL A 198 -6.23 5.42 -3.85
CA VAL A 198 -4.84 5.26 -3.42
C VAL A 198 -3.88 4.96 -4.59
N PRO A 199 -2.59 5.36 -4.50
CA PRO A 199 -1.62 5.01 -5.50
C PRO A 199 -1.39 3.50 -5.47
N LEU A 200 -1.24 2.91 -6.64
CA LEU A 200 -0.85 1.51 -6.82
C LEU A 200 0.59 1.43 -7.31
N ARG A 201 1.02 2.38 -8.14
CA ARG A 201 2.40 2.49 -8.62
C ARG A 201 2.72 3.89 -9.12
N ILE A 202 3.96 4.32 -8.92
CA ILE A 202 4.55 5.52 -9.50
C ILE A 202 5.86 5.11 -10.19
N ASP A 203 5.97 5.34 -11.50
CA ASP A 203 7.23 5.32 -12.24
C ASP A 203 7.74 6.77 -12.39
N VAL A 204 9.03 7.01 -12.14
CA VAL A 204 9.72 8.29 -12.34
C VAL A 204 10.88 8.08 -13.32
N VAL A 205 11.03 8.99 -14.28
CA VAL A 205 12.04 8.97 -15.34
C VAL A 205 12.79 10.30 -15.32
N GLY A 206 14.10 10.26 -15.11
CA GLY A 206 14.95 11.43 -14.91
C GLY A 206 16.44 11.07 -14.99
N SER A 207 17.29 11.71 -14.17
CA SER A 207 18.70 11.32 -14.01
C SER A 207 18.85 9.89 -13.50
N ASP A 208 17.93 9.50 -12.62
CA ASP A 208 17.84 8.18 -11.99
C ASP A 208 16.41 7.69 -12.16
N ASN A 209 16.24 6.44 -12.58
CA ASN A 209 14.92 5.90 -12.92
C ASN A 209 14.29 5.24 -11.69
N GLY A 210 13.20 5.81 -11.21
CA GLY A 210 12.51 5.36 -10.00
C GLY A 210 11.27 4.53 -10.28
N ARG A 211 11.01 3.55 -9.41
CA ARG A 211 9.71 2.90 -9.28
C ARG A 211 9.34 2.75 -7.83
N ILE A 212 8.10 3.06 -7.51
CA ILE A 212 7.45 2.79 -6.23
C ILE A 212 6.16 2.02 -6.51
N GLU A 213 5.95 0.89 -5.84
CA GLU A 213 4.74 0.05 -5.94
C GLU A 213 4.12 -0.08 -4.54
N PHE A 214 2.81 0.09 -4.46
CA PHE A 214 2.05 0.18 -3.21
C PHE A 214 1.09 -1.00 -3.12
N THR A 215 1.21 -1.74 -2.02
CA THR A 215 0.63 -3.08 -1.83
C THR A 215 0.13 -3.21 -0.39
N ASP A 216 -0.57 -4.30 -0.07
CA ASP A 216 -0.95 -4.68 1.30
C ASP A 216 -1.61 -3.53 2.10
N TYR A 217 -2.45 -2.73 1.42
CA TYR A 217 -3.22 -1.64 2.03
C TYR A 217 -4.13 -2.17 3.15
N ASP A 218 -4.20 -1.40 4.24
CA ASP A 218 -5.04 -1.64 5.43
C ASP A 218 -4.88 -3.05 6.04
N SER A 219 -3.73 -3.67 5.76
CA SER A 219 -3.35 -5.02 6.18
C SER A 219 -1.84 -5.17 6.44
N ALA A 220 -1.05 -4.12 6.24
CA ALA A 220 0.39 -4.10 6.45
C ALA A 220 0.74 -3.81 7.93
N THR A 221 1.32 -4.78 8.62
CA THR A 221 1.73 -4.62 10.01
C THR A 221 3.14 -4.03 10.16
N THR A 222 3.31 -3.10 11.09
CA THR A 222 4.62 -2.56 11.48
C THR A 222 5.22 -3.32 12.66
N ALA A 223 6.53 -3.52 12.66
CA ALA A 223 7.27 -4.08 13.78
C ALA A 223 7.27 -3.13 14.99
N LYS A 224 7.34 -3.70 16.20
CA LYS A 224 7.58 -2.94 17.44
C LYS A 224 9.01 -2.42 17.49
N ALA A 225 9.25 -1.39 18.30
CA ALA A 225 10.60 -0.95 18.65
C ALA A 225 11.44 -2.14 19.18
N PRO A 226 12.70 -2.29 18.75
CA PRO A 226 13.56 -3.39 19.19
C PRO A 226 14.00 -3.23 20.65
N GLU A 227 13.92 -4.32 21.39
CA GLU A 227 14.46 -4.41 22.76
C GLU A 227 15.99 -4.43 22.74
N GLY A 228 16.63 -3.90 23.79
CA GLY A 228 18.08 -3.92 23.96
C GLY A 228 18.88 -3.04 22.99
N ALA A 229 18.24 -2.15 22.24
CA ALA A 229 18.92 -1.29 21.26
C ALA A 229 19.96 -0.35 21.90
N VAL A 230 21.11 -0.18 21.23
CA VAL A 230 22.16 0.77 21.62
C VAL A 230 21.66 2.19 21.38
N ASP A 231 21.67 3.04 22.41
CA ASP A 231 21.12 4.40 22.35
C ASP A 231 22.24 5.42 22.15
N LEU A 232 22.42 5.90 20.91
CA LEU A 232 23.48 6.87 20.57
C LEU A 232 23.32 8.18 21.34
N GLY A 233 22.08 8.55 21.71
CA GLY A 233 21.78 9.69 22.57
C GLY A 233 22.19 9.52 24.05
N ARG A 234 22.94 8.46 24.38
CA ARG A 234 23.57 8.22 25.69
C ARG A 234 25.08 8.00 25.62
N LEU A 235 25.69 8.14 24.44
CA LEU A 235 27.12 7.91 24.21
C LEU A 235 27.92 9.22 23.99
N GLY A 236 27.24 10.37 23.94
CA GLY A 236 27.80 11.72 23.92
C GLY A 236 26.99 12.68 24.79
#